data_AF-A0A817X1Q7-F1
#
_entry.id   AF-A0A817X1Q7-F1
#
_cell.length_a   1.000
_cell.length_b   1.000
_cell.length_c   1.000
_cell.angle_alpha   90.00
_cell.angle_beta   90.00
_cell.angle_gamma   90.00
#
_symmetry.space_group_name_H-M   'P 1'
#
loop_
_entity.id
_entity.type
_entity.pdbx_description
1 polymer ?
#
loop_
_entity_poly.entity_id
_entity_poly.type
_entity_poly.pdbx_seq_one_letter_code
_entity_poly.pdbx_strand_id
1 'polypeptide(L)'
;MLGTEVELTKQLKTYLEEETKRMDHIKKFLNLIESQVSRAKGHDCYVIGRAALATKDFYHALMWLQEALDRLDQENNTTLISRIHILNNLVHPTFQQDNIEHALALVEEILSIDPGHVEAKKNKIYYESLINNRTLMAEEQEKVDFKTTDDTDSIGNSLKQSSIQYVSMNNKNFQVKNQRPGTNLELKSRQAFEEICRQQHAQLSKKRQATLFCRYRHNNHPYIILRPVKEEKVLDEPAIFLFHDVVSDSDIEKIKALAVPGLQRALVRNAATNTITPTNDRISKRY
;
A
#
# COMPACT_ATOMS: atom_id res chain seq x y z
N MET A 1 -52.73 -23.48 1.45
CA MET A 1 -53.68 -22.55 0.80
C MET A 1 -52.88 -21.32 0.41
N LEU A 2 -52.71 -21.07 -0.89
CA LEU A 2 -52.23 -19.76 -1.35
C LEU A 2 -53.28 -18.73 -0.92
N GLY A 3 -52.85 -17.62 -0.33
CA GLY A 3 -53.75 -16.56 0.14
C GLY A 3 -54.66 -16.06 -0.98
N THR A 4 -55.75 -15.39 -0.63
CA THR A 4 -56.65 -14.82 -1.65
C THR A 4 -55.88 -13.84 -2.56
N GLU A 5 -56.38 -13.61 -3.79
CA GLU A 5 -55.75 -12.69 -4.74
C GLU A 5 -55.46 -11.30 -4.11
N VAL A 6 -56.37 -10.83 -3.26
CA VAL A 6 -56.24 -9.59 -2.49
C VAL A 6 -55.04 -9.62 -1.53
N GLU A 7 -54.80 -10.76 -0.90
CA GLU A 7 -53.76 -10.98 0.10
C GLU A 7 -52.38 -11.10 -0.53
N LEU A 8 -52.29 -11.79 -1.67
CA LEU A 8 -51.10 -11.81 -2.53
C LEU A 8 -50.76 -10.42 -3.06
N THR A 9 -51.76 -9.65 -3.51
CA THR A 9 -51.56 -8.29 -4.00
C THR A 9 -51.04 -7.37 -2.89
N LYS A 10 -51.54 -7.54 -1.66
CA LYS A 10 -51.07 -6.79 -0.49
C LYS A 10 -49.63 -7.14 -0.15
N GLN A 11 -49.28 -8.44 -0.11
CA GLN A 11 -47.91 -8.89 0.14
C GLN A 11 -46.93 -8.39 -0.94
N LEU A 12 -47.34 -8.41 -2.21
CA LEU A 12 -46.52 -7.91 -3.32
C LEU A 12 -46.27 -6.39 -3.19
N LYS A 13 -47.28 -5.61 -2.79
CA LYS A 13 -47.12 -4.18 -2.52
C LYS A 13 -46.17 -3.92 -1.36
N THR A 14 -46.31 -4.66 -0.26
CA THR A 14 -45.38 -4.56 0.88
C THR A 14 -43.95 -4.89 0.46
N TYR A 15 -43.76 -5.95 -0.32
CA TYR A 15 -42.45 -6.33 -0.85
C TYR A 15 -41.84 -5.25 -1.77
N LEU A 16 -42.64 -4.68 -2.67
CA LEU A 16 -42.19 -3.59 -3.55
C LEU A 16 -41.79 -2.34 -2.75
N GLU A 17 -42.56 -1.97 -1.73
CA GLU A 17 -42.24 -0.84 -0.84
C GLU A 17 -40.94 -1.08 -0.06
N GLU A 18 -40.74 -2.29 0.46
CA GLU A 18 -39.50 -2.69 1.13
C GLU A 18 -38.29 -2.65 0.19
N GLU A 19 -38.44 -3.17 -1.04
CA GLU A 19 -37.35 -3.17 -2.03
C GLU A 19 -37.02 -1.74 -2.50
N THR A 20 -38.02 -0.86 -2.60
CA THR A 20 -37.81 0.55 -2.93
C THR A 20 -37.01 1.26 -1.83
N LYS A 21 -37.36 1.02 -0.56
CA LYS A 21 -36.59 1.54 0.59
C LYS A 21 -35.16 0.99 0.61
N ARG A 22 -34.97 -0.29 0.27
CA ARG A 22 -33.63 -0.89 0.18
C ARG A 22 -32.80 -0.24 -0.93
N MET A 23 -33.40 0.01 -2.09
CA MET A 23 -32.75 0.70 -3.21
C MET A 23 -32.35 2.13 -2.86
N ASP A 24 -33.19 2.87 -2.14
CA ASP A 24 -32.86 4.22 -1.68
C ASP A 24 -31.73 4.22 -0.63
N HIS A 25 -31.71 3.25 0.27
CA HIS A 25 -30.58 3.02 1.18
C HIS A 25 -29.29 2.73 0.42
N ILE A 26 -29.34 1.87 -0.61
CA ILE A 26 -28.18 1.56 -1.45
C ILE A 26 -27.70 2.80 -2.21
N LYS A 27 -28.60 3.61 -2.80
CA LYS A 27 -28.22 4.86 -3.47
C LYS A 27 -27.58 5.84 -2.50
N LYS A 28 -28.14 5.98 -1.30
CA LYS A 28 -27.57 6.83 -0.25
C LYS A 28 -26.18 6.33 0.17
N PHE A 29 -26.01 5.01 0.29
CA PHE A 29 -24.73 4.39 0.58
C PHE A 29 -23.72 4.52 -0.58
N LEU A 30 -24.16 4.42 -1.83
CA LEU A 30 -23.32 4.67 -3.01
C LEU A 30 -22.87 6.12 -3.09
N ASN A 31 -23.76 7.09 -2.89
CA ASN A 31 -23.39 8.51 -2.80
C ASN A 31 -22.44 8.76 -1.61
N LEU A 32 -22.68 8.08 -0.49
CA LEU A 32 -21.77 8.12 0.66
C LEU A 32 -20.40 7.57 0.25
N ILE A 33 -20.32 6.41 -0.43
CA ILE A 33 -19.08 5.86 -0.96
C ILE A 33 -18.45 6.81 -1.98
N GLU A 34 -19.16 7.34 -2.96
CA GLU A 34 -18.61 8.29 -3.93
C GLU A 34 -18.07 9.56 -3.24
N SER A 35 -18.65 9.96 -2.11
CA SER A 35 -18.16 11.05 -1.26
C SER A 35 -17.07 10.64 -0.23
N GLN A 36 -16.99 9.35 0.13
CA GLN A 36 -16.13 8.74 1.17
C GLN A 36 -15.07 7.80 0.60
N VAL A 37 -14.98 7.64 -0.71
CA VAL A 37 -13.70 7.51 -1.42
C VAL A 37 -13.02 8.89 -1.32
N SER A 38 -12.96 9.39 -0.08
CA SER A 38 -12.16 10.51 0.33
C SER A 38 -10.76 10.04 0.07
N ARG A 39 -10.14 10.65 -0.93
CA ARG A 39 -8.69 10.60 -1.12
C ARG A 39 -8.06 10.71 0.28
N ALA A 40 -7.30 9.68 0.69
CA ALA A 40 -6.69 9.64 2.01
C ALA A 40 -5.99 10.99 2.25
N LYS A 41 -6.27 11.63 3.40
CA LYS A 41 -5.72 12.95 3.69
C LYS A 41 -4.22 12.83 3.97
N GLY A 42 -3.50 13.96 3.95
CA GLY A 42 -2.09 13.98 4.35
C GLY A 42 -1.84 13.33 5.71
N HIS A 43 -2.80 13.46 6.64
CA HIS A 43 -2.73 12.80 7.95
C HIS A 43 -2.78 11.27 7.90
N ASP A 44 -3.66 10.70 7.08
CA ASP A 44 -3.80 9.25 6.98
C ASP A 44 -2.52 8.63 6.41
N CYS A 45 -1.93 9.28 5.41
CA CYS A 45 -0.63 8.89 4.84
C CYS A 45 0.49 8.96 5.88
N TYR A 46 0.52 10.01 6.71
CA TYR A 46 1.51 10.14 7.77
C TYR A 46 1.40 9.01 8.81
N VAL A 47 0.19 8.65 9.24
CA VAL A 47 -0.04 7.57 10.21
C VAL A 47 0.46 6.23 9.65
N ILE A 48 0.17 5.93 8.38
CA ILE A 48 0.66 4.71 7.73
C ILE A 48 2.20 4.73 7.63
N GLY A 49 2.78 5.86 7.24
CA GLY A 49 4.24 6.04 7.18
C GLY A 49 4.91 5.84 8.54
N ARG A 50 4.32 6.36 9.62
CA ARG A 50 4.78 6.15 11.01
C ARG A 50 4.72 4.69 11.44
N ALA A 51 3.65 3.98 11.08
CA ALA A 51 3.55 2.56 11.36
C ALA A 51 4.63 1.75 10.62
N ALA A 52 4.89 2.09 9.35
CA ALA A 52 5.97 1.49 8.57
C ALA A 52 7.37 1.79 9.16
N LEU A 53 7.60 2.99 9.68
CA LEU A 53 8.84 3.32 10.40
C LEU A 53 9.03 2.47 11.66
N ALA A 54 7.96 2.26 12.43
CA ALA A 54 8.02 1.45 13.65
C ALA A 54 8.43 0.00 13.36
N THR A 55 8.11 -0.53 12.18
CA THR A 55 8.49 -1.86 11.71
C THR A 55 9.81 -1.88 10.92
N LYS A 56 10.51 -0.74 10.81
CA LYS A 56 11.72 -0.55 10.00
C LYS A 56 11.53 -0.85 8.50
N ASP A 57 10.29 -0.71 8.01
CA ASP A 57 9.99 -0.80 6.58
C ASP A 57 10.25 0.56 5.91
N PHE A 58 11.52 0.87 5.69
CA PHE A 58 11.94 2.17 5.15
C PHE A 58 11.44 2.41 3.73
N TYR A 59 11.23 1.35 2.94
CA TYR A 59 10.69 1.46 1.59
C TYR A 59 9.26 2.02 1.59
N HIS A 60 8.37 1.43 2.38
CA HIS A 60 6.99 1.94 2.47
C HIS A 60 6.91 3.23 3.30
N ALA A 61 7.74 3.38 4.34
CA ALA A 61 7.81 4.62 5.11
C ALA A 61 8.12 5.82 4.23
N LEU A 62 9.13 5.71 3.36
CA LEU A 62 9.51 6.79 2.44
C LEU A 62 8.37 7.13 1.49
N MET A 63 7.73 6.13 0.87
CA MET A 63 6.58 6.37 -0.03
C MET A 63 5.40 7.06 0.68
N TRP A 64 5.01 6.59 1.86
CA TRP A 64 3.84 7.10 2.56
C TRP A 64 4.06 8.48 3.17
N LEU A 65 5.23 8.72 3.76
CA LEU A 65 5.56 10.03 4.30
C LEU A 65 5.77 11.06 3.20
N GLN A 66 6.25 10.64 2.02
CA GLN A 66 6.35 11.51 0.87
C GLN A 66 4.98 11.97 0.38
N GLU A 67 4.07 11.02 0.18
CA GLU A 67 2.70 11.32 -0.20
C GLU A 67 2.01 12.20 0.86
N ALA A 68 2.33 12.00 2.15
CA ALA A 68 1.82 12.86 3.21
C ALA A 68 2.29 14.32 3.06
N LEU A 69 3.55 14.52 2.68
CA LEU A 69 4.13 15.85 2.44
C LEU A 69 3.50 16.51 1.21
N ASP A 70 3.39 15.77 0.10
CA ASP A 70 2.82 16.26 -1.16
C ASP A 70 1.34 16.64 -1.01
N ARG A 71 0.59 15.91 -0.17
CA ARG A 71 -0.80 16.24 0.18
C ARG A 71 -0.92 17.42 1.11
N LEU A 72 0.00 17.58 2.08
CA LEU A 72 0.01 18.74 2.96
C LEU A 72 0.13 20.05 2.16
N ASP A 73 0.93 20.04 1.09
CA ASP A 73 1.10 21.20 0.20
C ASP A 73 -0.16 21.52 -0.64
N GLN A 74 -1.04 20.53 -0.83
CA GLN A 74 -2.33 20.69 -1.54
C GLN A 74 -3.47 21.06 -0.58
N GLU A 75 -3.41 20.57 0.66
CA GLU A 75 -4.44 20.73 1.70
C GLU A 75 -4.22 22.01 2.53
N ASN A 76 -4.15 23.18 1.89
CA ASN A 76 -4.02 24.54 2.48
C ASN A 76 -4.20 24.64 4.01
N ASN A 77 -3.16 24.31 4.78
CA ASN A 77 -3.06 24.36 6.25
C ASN A 77 -4.25 23.78 7.06
N THR A 78 -5.07 22.92 6.48
CA THR A 78 -6.22 22.30 7.17
C THR A 78 -5.84 20.99 7.87
N THR A 79 -4.55 20.62 7.80
CA THR A 79 -4.02 19.37 8.32
C THR A 79 -3.67 19.46 9.80
N LEU A 80 -4.01 18.43 10.57
CA LEU A 80 -3.66 18.29 11.99
C LEU A 80 -2.16 18.12 12.25
N ILE A 81 -1.37 17.84 11.22
CA ILE A 81 0.08 17.60 11.30
C ILE A 81 0.81 18.78 10.68
N SER A 82 1.89 19.21 11.35
CA SER A 82 2.77 20.23 10.81
C SER A 82 3.88 19.63 9.94
N ARG A 83 4.28 20.37 8.91
CA ARG A 83 5.31 20.00 7.93
C ARG A 83 6.59 19.47 8.59
N ILE A 84 7.05 20.12 9.67
CA ILE A 84 8.26 19.73 10.40
C ILE A 84 8.20 18.30 10.97
N HIS A 85 7.02 17.81 11.38
CA HIS A 85 6.87 16.43 11.87
C HIS A 85 7.02 15.41 10.74
N ILE A 86 6.48 15.71 9.55
CA ILE A 86 6.62 14.83 8.39
C ILE A 86 8.10 14.80 7.96
N LEU A 87 8.74 15.96 7.86
CA LEU A 87 10.16 16.08 7.51
C LEU A 87 11.05 15.30 8.50
N ASN A 88 10.87 15.46 9.81
CA ASN A 88 11.69 14.76 10.80
C ASN A 88 11.57 13.23 10.67
N ASN A 89 10.37 12.73 10.36
CA ASN A 89 10.15 11.30 10.11
C ASN A 89 10.68 10.82 8.74
N LEU A 90 10.86 11.72 7.77
CA LEU A 90 11.44 11.39 6.45
C LEU A 90 12.97 11.29 6.45
N VAL A 91 13.67 12.02 7.34
CA VAL A 91 15.15 12.08 7.34
C VAL A 91 15.76 10.68 7.50
N HIS A 92 15.35 9.93 8.53
CA HIS A 92 15.91 8.62 8.81
C HIS A 92 15.69 7.58 7.69
N PRO A 93 14.46 7.32 7.18
CA PRO A 93 14.25 6.35 6.10
C PRO A 93 14.96 6.77 4.79
N THR A 94 15.06 8.07 4.51
CA THR A 94 15.78 8.60 3.33
C THR A 94 17.28 8.29 3.41
N PHE A 95 17.88 8.48 4.59
CA PHE A 95 19.27 8.10 4.84
C PHE A 95 19.50 6.59 4.74
N GLN A 96 18.61 5.76 5.31
CA GLN A 96 18.71 4.30 5.25
C GLN A 96 18.61 3.74 3.82
N GLN A 97 18.02 4.49 2.89
CA GLN A 97 17.91 4.16 1.47
C GLN A 97 19.08 4.71 0.62
N ASP A 98 20.20 5.12 1.24
CA ASP A 98 21.41 5.66 0.59
C ASP A 98 21.15 6.95 -0.22
N ASN A 99 20.28 7.82 0.30
CA ASN A 99 20.08 9.18 -0.23
C ASN A 99 20.62 10.22 0.76
N ILE A 100 21.93 10.24 0.97
CA ILE A 100 22.57 11.06 2.00
C ILE A 100 22.39 12.56 1.70
N GLU A 101 22.53 12.96 0.43
CA GLU A 101 22.38 14.34 -0.02
C GLU A 101 20.92 14.83 0.16
N HIS A 102 19.96 13.93 -0.04
CA HIS A 102 18.55 14.23 0.17
C HIS A 102 18.19 14.32 1.66
N ALA A 103 18.73 13.40 2.47
CA ALA A 103 18.57 13.46 3.92
C ALA A 103 19.16 14.76 4.48
N LEU A 104 20.27 15.26 3.92
CA LEU A 104 20.84 16.56 4.26
C LEU A 104 19.90 17.71 3.86
N ALA A 105 19.36 17.72 2.64
CA ALA A 105 18.41 18.75 2.20
C ALA A 105 17.17 18.82 3.11
N LEU A 106 16.62 17.66 3.51
CA LEU A 106 15.50 17.60 4.47
C LEU A 106 15.88 18.18 5.83
N VAL A 107 17.08 17.90 6.32
CA VAL A 107 17.61 18.43 7.57
C VAL A 107 17.79 19.95 7.49
N GLU A 108 18.29 20.48 6.37
CA GLU A 108 18.42 21.92 6.16
C GLU A 108 17.07 22.62 6.13
N GLU A 109 16.06 21.99 5.54
CA GLU A 109 14.68 22.49 5.58
C GLU A 109 14.14 22.52 7.01
N ILE A 110 14.34 21.46 7.81
CA ILE A 110 13.97 21.44 9.23
C ILE A 110 14.63 22.60 9.97
N LEU A 111 15.93 22.83 9.76
CA LEU A 111 16.68 23.91 10.42
C LEU A 111 16.28 25.31 9.93
N SER A 112 15.73 25.44 8.72
CA SER A 112 15.16 26.69 8.23
C SER A 112 13.85 27.05 8.92
N ILE A 113 13.08 26.05 9.36
CA ILE A 113 11.81 26.20 10.10
C ILE A 113 12.07 26.32 11.60
N ASP A 114 12.92 25.45 12.15
CA ASP A 114 13.33 25.43 13.55
C ASP A 114 14.87 25.38 13.66
N PRO A 115 15.53 26.56 13.72
CA PRO A 115 16.97 26.64 13.95
C PRO A 115 17.43 26.06 15.29
N GLY A 116 16.52 25.78 16.23
CA GLY A 116 16.79 25.18 17.54
C GLY A 116 16.83 23.66 17.53
N HIS A 117 16.40 23.01 16.45
CA HIS A 117 16.16 21.57 16.40
C HIS A 117 17.44 20.75 16.66
N VAL A 118 17.52 20.11 17.83
CA VAL A 118 18.73 19.42 18.32
C VAL A 118 19.13 18.25 17.43
N GLU A 119 18.18 17.40 17.02
CA GLU A 119 18.46 16.21 16.21
C GLU A 119 18.92 16.57 14.79
N ALA A 120 18.21 17.50 14.13
CA ALA A 120 18.58 18.03 12.83
C ALA A 120 20.01 18.60 12.81
N LYS A 121 20.43 19.35 13.83
CA LYS A 121 21.83 19.82 13.94
C LYS A 121 22.84 18.68 13.98
N LYS A 122 22.57 17.65 14.77
CA LYS A 122 23.45 16.47 14.88
C LYS A 122 23.50 15.72 13.54
N ASN A 123 22.35 15.50 12.92
CA ASN A 123 22.24 14.82 11.63
C ASN A 123 22.95 15.60 10.52
N LYS A 124 22.86 16.95 10.51
CA LYS A 124 23.56 17.81 9.55
C LYS A 124 25.06 17.57 9.58
N ILE A 125 25.67 17.72 10.76
CA ILE A 125 27.12 17.52 10.97
C ILE A 125 27.51 16.11 10.51
N TYR A 126 26.72 15.11 10.87
CA TYR A 126 26.99 13.73 10.52
C TYR A 126 26.93 13.50 9.00
N TYR A 127 25.89 13.97 8.30
CA TYR A 127 25.75 13.77 6.85
C TYR A 127 26.78 14.56 6.04
N GLU A 128 27.09 15.80 6.43
CA GLU A 128 28.18 16.59 5.82
C GLU A 128 29.52 15.85 5.93
N SER A 129 29.81 15.26 7.10
CA SER A 129 31.04 14.49 7.30
C SER A 129 31.12 13.25 6.39
N LEU A 130 30.00 12.56 6.18
CA LEU A 130 29.93 11.39 5.29
C LEU A 130 30.13 11.78 3.83
N ILE A 131 29.51 12.87 3.38
CA ILE A 131 29.65 13.38 2.01
C ILE A 131 31.11 13.78 1.77
N ASN A 132 31.71 14.54 2.67
CA ASN A 132 33.11 14.95 2.55
C ASN A 132 34.08 13.76 2.52
N ASN A 133 33.85 12.74 3.35
CA ASN A 133 34.67 11.53 3.31
C ASN A 133 34.50 10.78 1.98
N ARG A 134 33.27 10.71 1.44
CA ARG A 134 32.98 10.08 0.14
C ARG A 134 33.64 10.84 -1.01
N THR A 135 33.68 12.18 -0.96
CA THR A 135 34.39 12.99 -1.96
C THR A 135 35.91 12.82 -1.86
N LEU A 136 36.49 12.81 -0.66
CA LEU A 136 37.92 12.56 -0.47
C LEU A 136 38.36 11.20 -1.02
N MET A 137 37.59 10.14 -0.74
CA MET A 137 37.86 8.79 -1.26
C MET A 137 37.72 8.71 -2.79
N ALA A 138 36.77 9.43 -3.37
CA ALA A 138 36.60 9.49 -4.83
C ALA A 138 37.74 10.25 -5.51
N GLU A 139 38.19 11.38 -4.93
CA GLU A 139 39.35 12.13 -5.42
C GLU A 139 40.66 11.33 -5.30
N GLU A 140 40.80 10.52 -4.26
CA GLU A 140 41.93 9.59 -4.11
C GLU A 140 41.89 8.47 -5.17
N GLN A 141 40.71 7.91 -5.46
CA GLN A 141 40.54 6.89 -6.48
C GLN A 141 40.79 7.43 -7.90
N GLU A 142 40.31 8.64 -8.21
CA GLU A 142 40.61 9.31 -9.49
C GLU A 142 42.11 9.63 -9.63
N LYS A 143 42.81 9.95 -8.54
CA LYS A 143 44.28 10.11 -8.56
C LYS A 143 45.05 8.79 -8.77
N VAL A 144 44.44 7.66 -8.44
CA VAL A 144 45.00 6.32 -8.69
C VAL A 144 44.76 5.91 -10.15
N ASP A 145 43.56 6.17 -10.69
CA ASP A 145 43.22 5.84 -12.08
C ASP A 145 43.91 6.78 -13.10
N PHE A 146 44.23 8.03 -12.72
CA PHE A 146 44.95 8.99 -13.58
C PHE A 146 46.48 8.75 -13.66
N LYS A 147 47.06 7.86 -12.83
CA LYS A 147 48.50 7.58 -12.82
C LYS A 147 49.00 6.60 -13.91
N THR A 148 48.19 6.30 -14.93
CA THR A 148 48.59 5.41 -16.06
C THR A 148 48.80 6.09 -17.41
N THR A 149 48.81 7.41 -17.51
CA THR A 149 49.29 8.09 -18.73
C THR A 149 50.11 9.33 -18.40
N ASP A 150 51.31 9.38 -18.96
CA ASP A 150 52.26 10.49 -18.90
C ASP A 150 51.67 11.83 -19.40
N ASP A 151 52.32 12.90 -18.93
CA ASP A 151 52.44 14.26 -19.47
C ASP A 151 51.49 15.40 -19.02
N THR A 152 52.12 16.28 -18.21
CA THR A 152 52.08 17.77 -18.18
C THR A 152 50.92 18.54 -17.51
N ASP A 153 51.33 19.28 -16.45
CA ASP A 153 51.03 20.66 -16.05
C ASP A 153 49.60 21.25 -16.13
N SER A 154 49.03 21.57 -14.97
CA SER A 154 48.66 22.94 -14.53
C SER A 154 47.45 23.00 -13.58
N ILE A 155 47.75 23.47 -12.36
CA ILE A 155 46.99 24.30 -11.41
C ILE A 155 45.52 24.64 -11.74
N GLY A 156 44.62 24.41 -10.76
CA GLY A 156 43.33 25.10 -10.70
C GLY A 156 42.46 24.74 -9.49
N ASN A 157 42.74 25.35 -8.33
CA ASN A 157 41.82 25.40 -7.18
C ASN A 157 40.43 25.90 -7.61
N SER A 158 39.36 25.20 -7.27
CA SER A 158 38.01 25.78 -7.22
C SER A 158 37.14 25.04 -6.22
N LEU A 159 37.15 25.50 -4.96
CA LEU A 159 36.06 25.32 -4.01
C LEU A 159 34.78 25.91 -4.64
N LYS A 160 33.98 25.07 -5.32
CA LYS A 160 32.63 25.44 -5.72
C LYS A 160 31.75 25.36 -4.49
N GLN A 161 31.58 26.52 -3.85
CA GLN A 161 30.52 26.74 -2.89
C GLN A 161 29.19 26.69 -3.65
N SER A 162 28.57 25.51 -3.74
CA SER A 162 27.23 25.38 -4.31
C SER A 162 26.22 25.81 -3.27
N SER A 163 25.66 27.00 -3.47
CA SER A 163 24.39 27.42 -2.92
C SER A 163 23.32 26.36 -3.22
N ILE A 164 22.96 25.55 -2.21
CA ILE A 164 21.93 24.53 -2.35
C ILE A 164 20.58 25.24 -2.39
N GLN A 165 20.01 25.33 -3.60
CA GLN A 165 18.68 25.87 -3.82
C GLN A 165 17.63 24.80 -3.49
N TYR A 166 16.59 25.21 -2.75
CA TYR A 166 15.42 24.43 -2.32
C TYR A 166 15.14 23.17 -3.17
N VAL A 167 15.27 21.98 -2.56
CA VAL A 167 14.98 20.70 -3.22
C VAL A 167 13.50 20.35 -2.97
N SER A 168 12.64 20.82 -3.87
CA SER A 168 11.34 20.16 -4.07
C SER A 168 11.61 18.75 -4.59
N MET A 169 11.02 17.72 -3.99
CA MET A 169 11.17 16.32 -4.45
C MET A 169 10.56 16.03 -5.83
N ASN A 170 9.90 17.03 -6.42
CA ASN A 170 9.46 17.04 -7.81
C ASN A 170 10.50 17.65 -8.78
N ASN A 171 11.69 18.00 -8.29
CA ASN A 171 12.79 18.36 -9.17
C ASN A 171 13.22 17.10 -9.93
N LYS A 172 12.81 17.01 -11.20
CA LYS A 172 13.08 15.90 -12.13
C LYS A 172 14.58 15.55 -12.26
N ASN A 173 15.47 16.39 -11.71
CA ASN A 173 16.92 16.25 -11.73
C ASN A 173 17.51 15.52 -10.51
N PHE A 174 16.72 15.11 -9.50
CA PHE A 174 17.23 14.35 -8.35
C PHE A 174 16.39 13.07 -8.13
N GLN A 175 16.92 11.93 -8.59
CA GLN A 175 16.24 10.63 -8.48
C GLN A 175 16.43 10.05 -7.06
N VAL A 176 15.39 10.10 -6.22
CA VAL A 176 15.41 9.44 -4.91
C VAL A 176 15.48 7.93 -5.10
N LYS A 177 16.57 7.31 -4.65
CA LYS A 177 16.71 5.86 -4.61
C LYS A 177 15.76 5.33 -3.54
N ASN A 178 14.75 4.56 -3.93
CA ASN A 178 13.91 3.84 -2.97
C ASN A 178 13.84 2.38 -3.39
N GLN A 179 14.94 1.66 -3.16
CA GLN A 179 15.01 0.26 -3.55
C GLN A 179 14.18 -0.57 -2.58
N ARG A 180 13.35 -1.44 -3.14
CA ARG A 180 12.55 -2.36 -2.35
C ARG A 180 13.45 -3.46 -1.79
N PRO A 181 13.45 -3.71 -0.47
CA PRO A 181 14.20 -4.82 0.11
C PRO A 181 13.71 -6.16 -0.43
N GLY A 182 14.65 -7.03 -0.80
CA GLY A 182 14.39 -8.41 -1.21
C GLY A 182 15.31 -8.88 -2.34
N THR A 183 15.37 -10.19 -2.54
CA THR A 183 16.06 -10.77 -3.70
C THR A 183 15.26 -10.54 -4.98
N ASN A 184 15.91 -10.61 -6.15
CA ASN A 184 15.22 -10.48 -7.45
C ASN A 184 14.03 -11.44 -7.60
N LEU A 185 14.14 -12.66 -7.06
CA LEU A 185 13.07 -13.66 -7.11
C LEU A 185 11.88 -13.29 -6.20
N GLU A 186 12.17 -12.80 -4.99
CA GLU A 186 11.14 -12.31 -4.06
C GLU A 186 10.42 -11.10 -4.65
N LEU A 187 11.17 -10.14 -5.19
CA LEU A 187 10.62 -8.94 -5.81
C LEU A 187 9.69 -9.28 -6.99
N LYS A 188 10.09 -10.22 -7.85
CA LYS A 188 9.25 -10.69 -8.97
C LYS A 188 7.96 -11.36 -8.48
N SER A 189 8.06 -12.20 -7.46
CA SER A 189 6.89 -12.89 -6.88
C SER A 189 5.93 -11.90 -6.22
N ARG A 190 6.48 -10.89 -5.53
CA ARG A 190 5.72 -9.85 -4.85
C ARG A 190 5.06 -8.88 -5.82
N GLN A 191 5.74 -8.52 -6.91
CA GLN A 191 5.16 -7.74 -8.01
C GLN A 191 3.94 -8.46 -8.60
N ALA A 192 4.09 -9.74 -8.97
CA ALA A 192 2.98 -10.52 -9.50
C ALA A 192 1.78 -10.58 -8.53
N PHE A 193 2.04 -10.73 -7.22
CA PHE A 193 1.00 -10.70 -6.20
C PHE A 193 0.31 -9.32 -6.13
N GLU A 194 1.07 -8.22 -6.12
CA GLU A 194 0.52 -6.87 -6.04
C GLU A 194 -0.27 -6.46 -7.28
N GLU A 195 0.14 -6.90 -8.47
CA GLU A 195 -0.60 -6.72 -9.71
C GLU A 195 -1.98 -7.39 -9.63
N ILE A 196 -2.07 -8.58 -9.01
CA ILE A 196 -3.34 -9.26 -8.75
C ILE A 196 -4.19 -8.47 -7.75
N CYS A 197 -3.60 -7.97 -6.64
CA CYS A 197 -4.31 -7.15 -5.66
C CYS A 197 -4.84 -5.83 -6.24
N ARG A 198 -4.13 -5.23 -7.20
CA ARG A 198 -4.56 -4.04 -7.94
C ARG A 198 -5.51 -4.36 -9.09
N GLN A 199 -5.91 -5.62 -9.24
CA GLN A 199 -6.78 -6.12 -10.31
C GLN A 199 -6.23 -5.88 -11.74
N GLN A 200 -4.92 -5.62 -11.88
CA GLN A 200 -4.30 -5.29 -13.17
C GLN A 200 -4.36 -6.45 -14.18
N HIS A 201 -4.42 -7.69 -13.68
CA HIS A 201 -4.57 -8.91 -14.50
C HIS A 201 -5.94 -9.60 -14.36
N ALA A 202 -6.86 -9.02 -13.58
CA ALA A 202 -8.14 -9.64 -13.26
C ALA A 202 -9.28 -9.22 -14.21
N GLN A 203 -9.03 -8.29 -15.15
CA GLN A 203 -10.08 -7.90 -16.09
C GLN A 203 -10.27 -8.98 -17.15
N LEU A 204 -11.34 -9.76 -16.97
CA LEU A 204 -11.82 -10.71 -17.95
C LEU A 204 -12.06 -10.01 -19.29
N SER A 205 -11.85 -10.70 -20.41
CA SER A 205 -12.22 -10.15 -21.72
C SER A 205 -13.72 -9.88 -21.77
N LYS A 206 -14.16 -8.90 -22.57
CA LYS A 206 -15.60 -8.58 -22.72
C LYS A 206 -16.45 -9.82 -23.04
N LYS A 207 -15.91 -10.74 -23.85
CA LYS A 207 -16.54 -12.02 -24.17
C LYS A 207 -16.75 -12.89 -22.93
N ARG A 208 -15.74 -13.01 -22.07
CA ARG A 208 -15.81 -13.80 -20.83
C ARG A 208 -16.73 -13.15 -19.80
N GLN A 209 -16.64 -11.82 -19.63
CA GLN A 209 -17.54 -11.06 -18.76
C GLN A 209 -19.02 -11.26 -19.13
N ALA A 210 -19.34 -11.29 -20.43
CA ALA A 210 -20.70 -11.53 -20.91
C ALA A 210 -21.26 -12.94 -20.56
N THR A 211 -20.41 -13.89 -20.15
CA THR A 211 -20.83 -15.22 -19.70
C THR A 211 -21.07 -15.32 -18.19
N LEU A 212 -20.74 -14.26 -17.45
CA LEU A 212 -21.02 -14.16 -16.02
C LEU A 212 -22.49 -13.81 -15.81
N PHE A 213 -23.09 -14.33 -14.75
CA PHE A 213 -24.50 -14.11 -14.45
C PHE A 213 -24.77 -14.19 -12.96
N CYS A 214 -25.85 -13.54 -12.53
CA CYS A 214 -26.46 -13.71 -11.22
C CYS A 214 -27.83 -14.33 -11.41
N ARG A 215 -28.19 -15.34 -10.61
CA ARG A 215 -29.52 -15.95 -10.66
C ARG A 215 -29.98 -16.48 -9.31
N TYR A 216 -31.29 -16.59 -9.19
CA TYR A 216 -31.94 -17.29 -8.09
C TYR A 216 -32.05 -18.77 -8.42
N ARG A 217 -31.41 -19.62 -7.62
CA ARG A 217 -31.40 -21.07 -7.80
C ARG A 217 -32.28 -21.72 -6.74
N HIS A 218 -33.30 -22.46 -7.19
CA HIS A 218 -34.21 -23.21 -6.32
C HIS A 218 -34.01 -24.73 -6.37
N ASN A 219 -33.46 -25.28 -7.47
CA ASN A 219 -33.24 -26.73 -7.67
C ASN A 219 -34.46 -27.62 -7.34
N ASN A 220 -35.69 -27.09 -7.52
CA ASN A 220 -36.95 -27.74 -7.14
C ASN A 220 -37.02 -28.27 -5.70
N HIS A 221 -36.20 -27.75 -4.79
CA HIS A 221 -36.26 -28.12 -3.38
C HIS A 221 -37.35 -27.30 -2.67
N PRO A 222 -38.31 -27.91 -1.95
CA PRO A 222 -39.47 -27.20 -1.39
C PRO A 222 -39.12 -25.95 -0.58
N TYR A 223 -38.06 -26.02 0.23
CA TYR A 223 -37.60 -24.89 1.05
C TYR A 223 -36.92 -23.77 0.24
N ILE A 224 -36.27 -24.11 -0.86
CA ILE A 224 -35.50 -23.15 -1.69
C ILE A 224 -36.40 -22.54 -2.78
N ILE A 225 -37.58 -23.11 -3.04
CA ILE A 225 -38.61 -22.47 -3.87
C ILE A 225 -39.14 -21.20 -3.20
N LEU A 226 -39.38 -21.23 -1.89
CA LEU A 226 -39.85 -20.06 -1.13
C LEU A 226 -38.73 -19.04 -0.85
N ARG A 227 -37.49 -19.52 -0.68
CA ARG A 227 -36.31 -18.66 -0.51
C ARG A 227 -35.16 -19.13 -1.41
N PRO A 228 -35.13 -18.71 -2.68
CA PRO A 228 -34.08 -19.11 -3.61
C PRO A 228 -32.69 -18.69 -3.19
N VAL A 229 -31.70 -19.55 -3.44
CA VAL A 229 -30.30 -19.22 -3.19
C VAL A 229 -29.84 -18.22 -4.25
N LYS A 230 -29.18 -17.15 -3.80
CA LYS A 230 -28.55 -16.14 -4.65
C LYS A 230 -27.22 -16.68 -5.15
N GLU A 231 -27.16 -17.11 -6.41
CA GLU A 231 -25.96 -17.65 -7.06
C GLU A 231 -25.38 -16.61 -8.02
N GLU A 232 -24.09 -16.28 -7.85
CA GLU A 232 -23.32 -15.41 -8.74
C GLU A 232 -22.17 -16.20 -9.36
N LYS A 233 -22.02 -16.13 -10.68
CA LYS A 233 -20.86 -16.68 -11.37
C LYS A 233 -19.77 -15.61 -11.48
N VAL A 234 -18.69 -15.76 -10.72
CA VAL A 234 -17.60 -14.78 -10.62
C VAL A 234 -16.50 -15.04 -11.66
N LEU A 235 -16.34 -16.30 -12.07
CA LEU A 235 -15.39 -16.69 -13.12
C LEU A 235 -16.00 -17.77 -14.01
N ASP A 236 -15.72 -17.69 -15.31
CA ASP A 236 -16.17 -18.65 -16.31
C ASP A 236 -15.25 -19.85 -16.47
N GLU A 237 -13.94 -19.65 -16.36
CA GLU A 237 -12.93 -20.71 -16.48
C GLU A 237 -11.70 -20.42 -15.59
N PRO A 238 -11.44 -21.25 -14.55
CA PRO A 238 -12.36 -22.28 -14.03
C PRO A 238 -13.68 -21.65 -13.55
N ALA A 239 -14.77 -22.41 -13.60
CA ALA A 239 -16.06 -21.91 -13.15
C ALA A 239 -16.05 -21.69 -11.63
N ILE A 240 -16.16 -20.44 -11.20
CA ILE A 240 -16.23 -20.05 -9.77
C ILE A 240 -17.59 -19.43 -9.50
N PHE A 241 -18.29 -19.95 -8.50
CA PHE A 241 -19.58 -19.48 -8.06
C PHE A 241 -19.51 -18.96 -6.62
N LEU A 242 -20.15 -17.83 -6.37
CA LEU A 242 -20.36 -17.25 -5.05
C LEU A 242 -21.85 -17.38 -4.70
N PHE A 243 -22.13 -17.84 -3.48
CA PHE A 243 -23.48 -17.92 -2.97
C PHE A 243 -23.68 -16.89 -1.87
N HIS A 244 -24.64 -15.99 -2.07
CA HIS A 244 -24.89 -14.88 -1.15
C HIS A 244 -25.95 -15.25 -0.12
N ASP A 245 -25.77 -14.73 1.09
CA ASP A 245 -26.73 -14.82 2.22
C ASP A 245 -27.16 -16.26 2.57
N VAL A 246 -26.29 -17.24 2.34
CA VAL A 246 -26.57 -18.65 2.65
C VAL A 246 -26.56 -18.91 4.17
N VAL A 247 -25.66 -18.22 4.88
CA VAL A 247 -25.45 -18.39 6.32
C VAL A 247 -25.70 -17.04 6.99
N SER A 248 -26.49 -17.03 8.08
CA SER A 248 -26.74 -15.79 8.84
C SER A 248 -25.50 -15.34 9.60
N ASP A 249 -25.36 -14.04 9.86
CA ASP A 249 -24.25 -13.51 10.67
C ASP A 249 -24.15 -14.22 12.04
N SER A 250 -25.29 -14.52 12.66
CA SER A 250 -25.34 -15.23 13.94
C SER A 250 -24.78 -16.65 13.86
N ASP A 251 -24.99 -17.34 12.74
CA ASP A 251 -24.47 -18.69 12.53
C ASP A 251 -23.00 -18.65 12.11
N ILE A 252 -22.59 -17.63 11.36
CA ILE A 252 -21.17 -17.36 11.07
C ILE A 252 -20.38 -17.20 12.37
N GLU A 253 -20.87 -16.41 13.32
CA GLU A 253 -20.19 -16.22 14.61
C GLU A 253 -20.14 -17.50 15.44
N LYS A 254 -21.20 -18.31 15.45
CA LYS A 254 -21.17 -19.64 16.09
C LYS A 254 -20.15 -20.57 15.44
N ILE A 255 -20.10 -20.63 14.10
CA ILE A 255 -19.13 -21.44 13.37
C ILE A 255 -17.71 -21.00 13.72
N LYS A 256 -17.44 -19.69 13.74
CA LYS A 256 -16.15 -19.14 14.18
C LYS A 256 -15.83 -19.55 15.61
N ALA A 257 -16.76 -19.37 16.55
CA ALA A 257 -16.55 -19.70 17.96
C ALA A 257 -16.22 -21.19 18.17
N LEU A 258 -16.83 -22.08 17.40
CA LEU A 258 -16.56 -23.52 17.44
C LEU A 258 -15.25 -23.89 16.74
N ALA A 259 -14.89 -23.21 15.64
CA ALA A 259 -13.74 -23.55 14.82
C ALA A 259 -12.41 -22.97 15.32
N VAL A 260 -12.42 -21.73 15.84
CA VAL A 260 -11.21 -21.00 16.27
C VAL A 260 -10.37 -21.78 17.29
N PRO A 261 -10.94 -22.45 18.32
CA PRO A 261 -10.15 -23.22 19.28
C PRO A 261 -9.38 -24.40 18.65
N GLY A 262 -9.92 -24.97 17.57
CA GLY A 262 -9.27 -26.07 16.84
C GLY A 262 -8.31 -25.61 15.75
N LEU A 263 -8.20 -24.31 15.48
CA LEU A 263 -7.42 -23.78 14.38
C LEU A 263 -5.93 -23.72 14.75
N GLN A 264 -5.11 -24.51 14.06
CA GLN A 264 -3.66 -24.51 14.22
C GLN A 264 -2.98 -23.87 13.01
N ARG A 265 -1.91 -23.10 13.26
CA ARG A 265 -1.13 -22.50 12.18
C ARG A 265 -0.39 -23.59 11.41
N ALA A 266 -0.52 -23.57 10.08
CA ALA A 266 0.25 -24.45 9.21
C ALA A 266 1.75 -24.20 9.36
N LEU A 267 2.53 -25.28 9.43
CA LEU A 267 3.98 -25.25 9.54
C LEU A 267 4.63 -25.71 8.24
N VAL A 268 5.86 -25.25 8.02
CA VAL A 268 6.62 -25.50 6.80
C VAL A 268 7.96 -26.11 7.15
N ARG A 269 8.38 -27.09 6.36
CA ARG A 269 9.69 -27.72 6.51
C ARG A 269 10.72 -26.94 5.71
N ASN A 270 11.71 -26.37 6.40
CA ASN A 270 12.85 -25.73 5.73
C ASN A 270 13.78 -26.82 5.16
N ALA A 271 14.06 -26.75 3.86
CA ALA A 271 14.87 -27.75 3.16
C ALA A 271 16.36 -27.74 3.59
N ALA A 272 16.89 -26.59 4.00
CA ALA A 272 18.29 -26.45 4.39
C ALA A 272 18.54 -26.90 5.83
N THR A 273 17.64 -26.54 6.75
CA THR A 273 17.80 -26.81 8.19
C THR A 273 17.03 -28.04 8.67
N ASN A 274 16.18 -28.63 7.84
CA ASN A 274 15.27 -29.73 8.19
C ASN A 274 14.30 -29.43 9.35
N THR A 275 14.19 -28.17 9.77
CA THR A 275 13.31 -27.72 10.86
C THR A 275 11.91 -27.39 10.35
N ILE A 276 10.92 -27.57 11.22
CA ILE A 276 9.52 -27.25 10.94
C ILE A 276 9.19 -25.94 11.64
N THR A 277 8.94 -24.88 10.88
CA THR A 277 8.67 -23.54 11.43
C THR A 277 7.46 -22.90 10.75
N PRO A 278 6.73 -22.01 11.45
CA PRO A 278 5.74 -21.17 10.79
C PRO A 278 6.46 -20.21 9.84
N THR A 279 5.85 -19.95 8.68
CA THR A 279 6.31 -18.94 7.73
C THR A 279 5.20 -17.90 7.52
N ASN A 280 5.60 -16.69 7.11
CA ASN A 280 4.68 -15.65 6.66
C ASN A 280 4.36 -15.77 5.16
N ASP A 281 5.11 -16.61 4.43
CA ASP A 281 4.94 -16.80 3.00
C ASP A 281 4.01 -17.97 2.71
N ARG A 282 3.15 -17.81 1.70
CA ARG A 282 2.39 -18.93 1.14
C ARG A 282 3.32 -19.81 0.35
N ILE A 283 3.52 -21.04 0.82
CA ILE A 283 4.21 -22.07 0.06
C ILE A 283 3.19 -23.04 -0.55
N SER A 284 3.43 -23.45 -1.79
CA SER A 284 2.69 -24.52 -2.44
C SER A 284 3.64 -25.68 -2.74
N LYS A 285 3.18 -26.91 -2.52
CA LYS A 285 3.90 -28.08 -3.00
C LYS A 285 3.81 -28.11 -4.53
N ARG A 286 4.95 -28.02 -5.24
CA ARG A 286 4.99 -28.40 -6.65
C ARG A 286 4.91 -29.93 -6.70
N TYR A 287 3.87 -30.44 -7.35
CA TYR A 287 3.75 -31.86 -7.70
C TYR A 287 4.56 -32.15 -8.95
#